data_AF-A0A2U0RY39-F1
#
_entry.id   AF-A0A2U0RY39-F1
#
_cell.length_a   1.000
_cell.length_b   1.000
_cell.length_c   1.000
_cell.angle_alpha   90.00
_cell.angle_beta   90.00
_cell.angle_gamma   90.00
#
_symmetry.space_group_name_H-M   'P 1'
#
loop_
_entity.id
_entity.type
_entity.pdbx_description
1 polymer ?
#
loop_
_entity_poly.entity_id
_entity_poly.type
_entity_poly.pdbx_seq_one_letter_code
_entity_poly.pdbx_strand_id
1 'polypeptide(L)'
;MIDIVAVLGQEKVAIEFDNGNNLKLKSISKLLQSDADIRIGVVRGNKRANVWPSNKRRISYVMRRLEILKKPIYLIINSNKSASWIYPFP
;
A
#
# COMPACT_ATOMS: atom_id res chain seq x y z
N MET A 1 9.75 -10.58 -3.12
CA MET A 1 10.04 -9.71 -4.28
C MET A 1 8.90 -8.73 -4.44
N ILE A 2 9.24 -7.44 -4.48
CA ILE A 2 8.32 -6.33 -4.75
C ILE A 2 8.00 -6.30 -6.25
N ASP A 3 6.77 -5.93 -6.63
CA ASP A 3 6.37 -5.89 -8.04
C ASP A 3 7.13 -4.83 -8.84
N ILE A 4 7.30 -3.62 -8.29
CA ILE A 4 8.09 -2.54 -8.90
C ILE A 4 8.94 -1.82 -7.85
N VAL A 5 10.22 -1.62 -8.16
CA VAL A 5 11.11 -0.71 -7.44
C VAL A 5 11.52 0.41 -8.40
N ALA A 6 11.28 1.66 -8.01
CA ALA A 6 11.68 2.85 -8.76
C ALA A 6 12.60 3.72 -7.90
N VAL A 7 13.41 4.55 -8.56
CA VAL A 7 14.26 5.54 -7.90
C VAL A 7 13.83 6.93 -8.38
N LEU A 8 13.43 7.79 -7.44
CA LEU A 8 13.03 9.17 -7.70
C LEU A 8 14.04 10.10 -7.04
N GLY A 9 15.02 10.58 -7.81
CA GLY A 9 16.16 11.30 -7.25
C GLY A 9 17.01 10.37 -6.36
N GLN A 10 17.01 10.61 -5.05
CA GLN A 10 17.69 9.77 -4.06
C GLN A 10 16.74 8.81 -3.32
N GLU A 11 15.42 8.90 -3.56
CA GLU A 11 14.43 8.10 -2.85
C GLU A 11 14.12 6.79 -3.59
N LYS A 12 14.07 5.68 -2.85
CA LYS A 12 13.58 4.38 -3.33
C LYS A 12 12.08 4.29 -3.13
N VAL A 13 11.37 3.89 -4.18
CA VAL A 13 9.92 3.71 -4.18
C VAL A 13 9.60 2.24 -4.43
N ALA A 14 8.89 1.60 -3.50
CA ALA A 14 8.38 0.25 -3.65
C ALA A 14 6.87 0.28 -3.95
N ILE A 15 6.43 -0.45 -4.97
CA ILE A 15 5.03 -0.53 -5.38
C ILE A 15 4.57 -2.00 -5.44
N GLU A 16 3.43 -2.29 -4.83
CA GLU A 16 2.74 -3.59 -4.94
C GLU A 16 1.34 -3.41 -5.54
N PHE A 17 0.97 -4.29 -6.45
CA PHE A 17 -0.34 -4.27 -7.12
C PHE A 17 -1.19 -5.46 -6.70
N ASP A 18 -2.41 -5.19 -6.26
CA ASP A 18 -3.42 -6.22 -6.04
C ASP A 18 -4.69 -5.95 -6.85
N ASN A 19 -5.15 -6.99 -7.54
CA ASN A 19 -6.37 -6.93 -8.36
C ASN A 19 -7.67 -6.90 -7.54
N GLY A 20 -7.60 -7.05 -6.21
CA GLY A 20 -8.75 -7.03 -5.32
C GLY A 20 -9.06 -5.64 -4.76
N ASN A 21 -10.10 -5.56 -3.93
CA ASN A 21 -10.43 -4.38 -3.15
C ASN A 21 -9.49 -4.18 -1.94
N ASN A 22 -8.56 -5.09 -1.68
CA ASN A 22 -7.66 -5.03 -0.55
C ASN A 22 -6.27 -5.52 -0.94
N LEU A 23 -5.25 -4.93 -0.33
CA LEU A 23 -3.90 -5.49 -0.33
C LEU A 23 -3.90 -6.84 0.39
N LYS A 24 -3.27 -7.84 -0.21
CA LYS A 24 -2.96 -9.10 0.45
C LYS A 24 -2.01 -8.83 1.60
N LEU A 25 -2.15 -9.60 2.69
CA LEU A 25 -1.24 -9.47 3.83
C LEU A 25 0.22 -9.65 3.42
N LYS A 26 0.48 -10.58 2.48
CA LYS A 26 1.81 -10.79 1.90
C LYS A 26 2.35 -9.54 1.19
N SER A 27 1.53 -8.84 0.41
CA SER A 27 1.94 -7.60 -0.28
C SER A 27 2.23 -6.47 0.71
N ILE A 28 1.43 -6.35 1.77
CA ILE A 28 1.70 -5.42 2.88
C ILE A 28 3.03 -5.76 3.56
N SER A 29 3.28 -7.05 3.86
CA SER A 29 4.53 -7.48 4.49
C SER A 29 5.74 -7.16 3.61
N LYS A 30 5.67 -7.41 2.30
CA LYS A 30 6.75 -7.06 1.38
C LYS A 30 7.03 -5.55 1.40
N LEU A 31 5.99 -4.71 1.30
CA LEU A 31 6.15 -3.25 1.33
C LEU A 31 6.84 -2.80 2.63
N LEU A 32 6.36 -3.28 3.78
CA LEU A 32 6.91 -2.88 5.08
C LEU A 32 8.36 -3.34 5.27
N GLN A 33 8.72 -4.53 4.79
CA GLN A 33 10.08 -5.07 4.87
C GLN A 33 11.03 -4.51 3.81
N SER A 34 10.53 -3.80 2.80
CA SER A 34 11.39 -3.17 1.80
C SER A 34 12.24 -2.05 2.41
N ASP A 35 13.43 -1.89 1.85
CA ASP A 35 14.36 -0.79 2.14
C ASP A 35 13.94 0.53 1.45
N ALA A 36 12.78 0.56 0.80
CA ALA A 36 12.26 1.75 0.13
C ALA A 36 11.91 2.87 1.11
N ASP A 37 12.11 4.12 0.71
CA ASP A 37 11.70 5.29 1.47
C ASP A 37 10.18 5.47 1.36
N ILE A 38 9.67 5.34 0.13
CA ILE A 38 8.25 5.45 -0.20
C ILE A 38 7.67 4.07 -0.52
N ARG A 39 6.52 3.76 0.07
CA ARG A 39 5.83 2.48 -0.13
C ARG A 39 4.41 2.72 -0.62
N ILE A 40 4.04 2.09 -1.73
CA ILE A 40 2.76 2.30 -2.39
C ILE A 40 2.07 0.95 -2.59
N GLY A 41 0.87 0.82 -2.04
CA GLY A 41 -0.03 -0.28 -2.37
C GLY A 41 -1.10 0.19 -3.34
N VAL A 42 -1.27 -0.52 -4.46
CA VAL A 42 -2.28 -0.22 -5.48
C VAL A 42 -3.35 -1.32 -5.47
N VAL A 43 -4.61 -0.93 -5.27
CA VAL A 43 -5.76 -1.85 -5.28
C VAL A 43 -6.80 -1.41 -6.29
N ARG A 44 -7.64 -2.33 -6.77
CA ARG A 44 -8.82 -1.97 -7.54
C ARG A 44 -9.86 -1.32 -6.62
N GLY A 45 -10.38 -0.19 -7.05
CA GLY A 45 -11.40 0.58 -6.36
C GLY A 45 -12.80 0.19 -6.80
N ASN A 46 -13.51 -0.56 -5.96
CA ASN A 46 -14.96 -0.65 -6.05
C ASN A 46 -15.58 0.42 -5.13
N LYS A 47 -16.31 1.40 -5.70
CA LYS A 47 -16.98 2.49 -4.95
C LYS A 47 -17.93 1.99 -3.85
N ARG A 48 -18.45 0.76 -3.96
CA ARG A 48 -19.38 0.18 -2.98
C ARG A 48 -18.69 -0.55 -1.84
N ALA A 49 -17.38 -0.76 -1.92
CA ALA A 49 -16.62 -1.46 -0.89
C ALA A 49 -15.98 -0.44 0.08
N ASN A 50 -15.98 -0.77 1.37
CA ASN A 50 -15.23 -0.06 2.41
C ASN A 50 -13.71 -0.33 2.26
N VAL A 51 -13.15 -0.01 1.09
CA VAL A 51 -11.76 -0.27 0.68
C VAL A 51 -10.78 0.39 1.65
N TRP A 52 -10.96 1.68 1.93
CA TRP A 52 -10.05 2.41 2.81
C TRP A 52 -10.04 1.87 4.24
N PRO A 53 -11.17 1.78 4.98
CA PRO A 53 -11.16 1.23 6.34
C PRO A 53 -10.66 -0.22 6.43
N SER A 54 -10.93 -1.03 5.41
CA SER A 54 -10.46 -2.41 5.34
C SER A 54 -8.94 -2.50 5.17
N ASN A 55 -8.38 -1.80 4.18
CA ASN A 55 -6.92 -1.74 4.00
C ASN A 55 -6.25 -1.11 5.21
N LYS A 56 -6.88 -0.11 5.85
CA LYS A 56 -6.36 0.51 7.06
C LYS A 56 -6.14 -0.53 8.16
N ARG A 57 -7.17 -1.32 8.49
CA ARG A 57 -7.06 -2.37 9.51
C ARG A 57 -6.00 -3.42 9.17
N ARG A 58 -5.88 -3.80 7.90
CA ARG A 58 -4.92 -4.80 7.43
C ARG A 58 -3.48 -4.31 7.53
N ILE A 59 -3.22 -3.06 7.14
CA ILE A 59 -1.89 -2.44 7.25
C ILE A 59 -1.49 -2.35 8.74
N SER A 60 -2.37 -1.82 9.60
CA SER A 60 -2.11 -1.76 11.05
C SER A 60 -1.84 -3.14 11.67
N TYR A 61 -2.56 -4.18 11.23
CA TYR A 61 -2.34 -5.55 11.68
C TYR A 61 -0.93 -6.05 11.35
N VAL A 62 -0.46 -5.84 10.12
CA VAL A 62 0.88 -6.29 9.71
C VAL A 62 1.98 -5.46 10.36
N MET A 63 1.81 -4.13 10.45
CA MET A 63 2.77 -3.25 11.15
C MET A 63 2.99 -3.69 12.58
N ARG A 64 1.91 -3.98 13.33
CA ARG A 64 2.00 -4.48 14.71
C ARG A 64 2.73 -5.82 14.79
N ARG A 65 2.51 -6.73 13.83
CA ARG A 65 3.16 -8.04 13.81
C ARG A 65 4.65 -8.01 13.46
N LEU A 66 5.07 -7.02 12.69
CA LEU A 66 6.46 -6.89 12.27
C LEU A 66 7.28 -5.97 13.19
N GLU A 67 6.66 -5.38 14.22
CA GLU A 67 7.29 -4.39 15.11
C GLU A 67 7.93 -3.22 14.33
N ILE A 68 7.42 -2.95 13.12
CA ILE A 68 7.94 -1.90 12.25
C ILE A 68 7.33 -0.56 12.69
N LEU A 69 8.21 0.38 13.05
CA LEU A 69 7.86 1.78 13.29
C LEU A 69 7.16 2.38 12.06
N LYS A 70 6.32 3.39 12.29
CA LYS A 70 5.45 4.07 11.32
C LYS A 70 6.22 4.64 10.11
N LYS A 71 6.56 3.77 9.17
CA LYS A 71 7.03 4.18 7.86
C LYS A 71 5.80 4.48 6.99
N PRO A 72 5.81 5.60 6.22
CA PRO A 72 4.66 5.99 5.44
C PRO A 72 4.36 4.92 4.38
N ILE A 73 3.10 4.47 4.36
CA ILE A 73 2.51 3.69 3.29
C ILE A 73 1.44 4.56 2.63
N TYR A 74 1.46 4.61 1.31
CA TYR A 74 0.42 5.22 0.50
C TYR A 74 -0.47 4.12 -0.08
N LEU A 75 -1.77 4.26 0.08
CA LEU A 75 -2.73 3.42 -0.63
C LEU A 75 -3.29 4.19 -1.83
N ILE A 76 -3.11 3.64 -3.03
CA ILE A 76 -3.75 4.09 -4.25
C ILE A 76 -4.92 3.17 -4.55
N ILE A 77 -6.13 3.74 -4.58
CA ILE A 77 -7.35 3.03 -4.98
C ILE A 77 -7.65 3.38 -6.43
N ASN A 78 -7.38 2.46 -7.36
CA ASN A 78 -7.64 2.65 -8.78
C ASN A 78 -9.12 2.36 -9.09
N SER A 79 -9.96 3.41 -9.11
CA SER A 79 -11.35 3.28 -9.51
C SER A 79 -11.51 3.46 -11.02
N ASN A 80 -12.36 2.66 -11.67
CA ASN A 80 -12.61 2.68 -13.13
C ASN A 80 -13.10 4.03 -13.70
N LYS A 81 -13.22 5.09 -12.89
CA LYS A 81 -13.58 6.45 -13.30
C LYS A 81 -12.62 7.45 -12.65
N SER A 82 -11.48 7.68 -13.29
CA SER A 82 -10.59 8.87 -13.23
C SER A 82 -10.16 9.43 -11.86
N ALA A 83 -10.59 8.85 -10.74
CA ALA A 83 -10.30 9.31 -9.40
C ALA A 83 -9.47 8.25 -8.69
N SER A 84 -8.17 8.54 -8.57
CA SER A 84 -7.24 7.85 -7.68
C SER A 84 -7.22 8.60 -6.36
N TRP A 85 -7.46 7.88 -5.27
CA TRP A 85 -7.41 8.43 -3.93
C TRP A 85 -6.11 7.98 -3.29
N ILE A 86 -5.34 8.94 -2.78
CA ILE A 86 -4.09 8.70 -2.05
C ILE A 86 -4.39 8.91 -0.58
N TYR A 87 -4.13 7.88 0.23
CA TYR A 87 -4.25 7.98 1.67
C TYR A 87 -2.90 7.71 2.33
N PRO A 88 -2.32 8.69 3.03
CA PRO A 88 -1.12 8.46 3.81
C PRO A 88 -1.45 7.66 5.07
N PHE A 89 -0.59 6.71 5.41
CA PHE A 89 -0.60 6.04 6.70
C PHE A 89 0.28 6.78 7.71
N PRO A 90 -0.25 7.24 8.85
CA PRO A 90 0.52 7.86 9.91
C PRO A 90 1.26 6.86 10.79
#